data_AF-A0A822ZCI0-F1
#
_entry.id   AF-A0A822ZCI0-F1
#
_cell.length_a   1.000
_cell.length_b   1.000
_cell.length_c   1.000
_cell.angle_alpha   90.00
_cell.angle_beta   90.00
_cell.angle_gamma   90.00
#
_symmetry.space_group_name_H-M   'P 1'
#
loop_
_entity.id
_entity.type
_entity.pdbx_description
1 polymer ?
#
loop_
_entity_poly.entity_id
_entity_poly.type
_entity_poly.pdbx_seq_one_letter_code
_entity_poly.pdbx_strand_id
1 'polypeptide(L)'
;MAKVSDFGGSRLFDRPEKEKNLAMHFVTSVKEESVMEILEDRMLQENSRDQLEEVIKLAKRCLNVKGEDRPTMKEVAMELEGLRRYNKHPWIDSNHEEARYLLGKPSNSYGGNTMGYDSLRDQVITPLDSGR
;
A
#
# COMPACT_ATOMS: atom_id res chain seq x y z
N MET A 1 -42.02 9.58 41.34
CA MET A 1 -40.58 9.59 41.01
C MET A 1 -40.14 8.18 40.63
N ALA A 2 -39.87 7.91 39.36
CA ALA A 2 -39.15 6.70 38.96
C ALA A 2 -37.66 6.88 39.32
N LYS A 3 -37.04 5.86 39.93
CA LYS A 3 -35.61 5.87 40.21
C LYS A 3 -34.85 5.66 38.90
N VAL A 4 -33.77 6.41 38.72
CA VAL A 4 -32.87 6.37 37.54
C VAL A 4 -32.14 5.01 37.41
N SER A 5 -32.39 4.05 38.30
CA SER A 5 -31.73 2.74 38.33
C SER A 5 -32.29 1.70 37.35
N ASP A 6 -33.42 1.96 36.67
CA ASP A 6 -34.09 0.95 35.83
C ASP A 6 -33.83 1.09 34.32
N PHE A 7 -32.86 1.91 33.88
CA PHE A 7 -32.35 1.81 32.51
C PHE A 7 -31.35 0.65 32.41
N GLY A 8 -31.90 -0.56 32.32
CA GLY A 8 -31.20 -1.77 31.92
C GLY A 8 -30.71 -1.66 30.48
N GLY A 9 -29.60 -0.95 30.28
CA GLY A 9 -28.74 -1.07 29.12
C GLY A 9 -27.46 -1.76 29.58
N SER A 10 -27.31 -3.05 29.27
CA SER A 10 -26.09 -3.81 29.51
C SER A 10 -24.92 -3.02 28.94
N ARG A 11 -24.11 -2.41 29.80
CA ARG A 11 -22.99 -1.61 29.36
C ARG A 11 -22.02 -2.57 28.67
N LEU A 12 -21.72 -2.35 27.39
CA LEU A 12 -20.52 -2.95 26.77
C LEU A 12 -19.26 -2.71 27.65
N PHE A 13 -19.32 -1.69 28.51
CA PHE A 13 -18.35 -1.37 29.54
C PHE A 13 -18.31 -2.30 30.78
N ASP A 14 -19.11 -3.36 30.89
CA ASP A 14 -18.97 -4.39 31.95
C ASP A 14 -18.27 -5.67 31.47
N ARG A 15 -18.05 -5.80 30.16
CA ARG A 15 -17.33 -6.91 29.56
C ARG A 15 -15.83 -6.88 29.97
N PRO A 16 -15.08 -7.97 30.12
CA PRO A 16 -13.65 -7.86 30.47
C PRO A 16 -12.88 -7.03 29.43
N GLU A 17 -11.79 -6.34 29.79
CA GLU A 17 -11.11 -5.35 28.91
C GLU A 17 -10.68 -5.93 27.56
N LYS A 18 -10.26 -7.20 27.55
CA LYS A 18 -10.00 -8.03 26.37
C LYS A 18 -11.17 -8.09 25.38
N GLU A 19 -12.38 -7.88 25.85
CA GLU A 19 -13.60 -7.95 25.07
C GLU A 19 -14.19 -6.54 24.80
N LYS A 20 -13.64 -5.45 25.34
CA LYS A 20 -14.20 -4.10 25.12
C LYS A 20 -13.60 -3.38 23.92
N ASN A 21 -12.31 -3.59 23.67
CA ASN A 21 -11.54 -2.82 22.70
C ASN A 21 -10.55 -3.72 21.97
N LEU A 22 -10.67 -3.79 20.64
CA LEU A 22 -9.77 -4.57 19.77
C LEU A 22 -8.31 -4.15 19.91
N ALA A 23 -8.02 -2.85 20.03
CA ALA A 23 -6.66 -2.37 20.20
C ALA A 23 -6.04 -2.86 21.50
N MET A 24 -6.82 -2.87 22.59
CA MET A 24 -6.35 -3.33 23.89
C MET A 24 -6.22 -4.85 23.93
N HIS A 25 -7.15 -5.57 23.30
CA HIS A 25 -7.06 -7.02 23.10
C HIS A 25 -5.78 -7.39 22.34
N PHE A 26 -5.50 -6.70 21.24
CA PHE A 26 -4.30 -6.89 20.44
C PHE A 26 -3.04 -6.63 21.26
N VAL A 27 -2.93 -5.47 21.93
CA VAL A 27 -1.75 -5.13 22.75
C VAL A 27 -1.52 -6.14 23.88
N THR A 28 -2.59 -6.67 24.47
CA THR A 28 -2.51 -7.70 25.52
C THR A 28 -2.06 -9.04 24.94
N SER A 29 -2.63 -9.47 23.82
CA SER A 29 -2.24 -10.70 23.12
C SER A 29 -0.76 -10.67 22.68
N VAL A 30 -0.26 -9.49 22.29
CA VAL A 30 1.16 -9.31 21.97
C VAL A 30 2.07 -9.41 23.20
N LYS A 31 1.59 -9.03 24.39
CA LYS A 31 2.35 -9.18 25.65
C LYS A 31 2.35 -10.61 26.15
N GLU A 32 1.27 -11.35 25.89
CA GLU A 32 1.09 -12.75 26.27
C GLU A 32 1.66 -13.74 25.24
N GLU A 33 2.35 -13.24 24.19
CA GLU A 33 2.90 -14.02 23.08
C GLU A 33 1.86 -14.85 22.30
N SER A 34 0.57 -14.62 22.54
CA SER A 34 -0.56 -15.30 21.90
C SER A 34 -1.09 -14.59 20.65
N VAL A 35 -0.45 -13.50 20.22
CA VAL A 35 -0.89 -12.70 19.06
C VAL A 35 -1.05 -13.52 17.77
N MET A 36 -0.29 -14.60 17.60
CA MET A 36 -0.41 -15.46 16.41
C MET A 36 -1.75 -16.20 16.36
N GLU A 37 -2.40 -16.43 17.49
CA GLU A 37 -3.69 -17.13 17.59
C GLU A 37 -4.88 -16.24 17.18
N ILE A 38 -4.69 -14.92 17.22
CA ILE A 38 -5.74 -13.94 16.86
C ILE A 38 -5.63 -13.48 15.40
N LEU A 39 -4.59 -13.90 14.67
CA LEU A 39 -4.38 -13.56 13.26
C LEU A 39 -5.15 -14.54 12.37
N GLU A 40 -5.67 -14.05 11.25
CA GLU A 40 -6.36 -14.91 10.29
C GLU A 40 -5.38 -15.90 9.64
N ASP A 41 -5.83 -17.14 9.40
CA ASP A 41 -5.04 -18.20 8.76
C ASP A 41 -4.40 -17.75 7.44
N ARG A 42 -5.10 -16.87 6.70
CA ARG A 42 -4.60 -16.28 5.45
C ARG A 42 -3.29 -15.50 5.66
N MET A 43 -3.18 -14.76 6.77
CA MET A 43 -1.97 -14.01 7.11
C MET A 43 -0.80 -14.93 7.43
N LEU A 44 -1.07 -16.07 8.08
CA LEU A 44 -0.08 -17.09 8.43
C LEU A 44 0.40 -17.90 7.22
N GLN A 45 -0.43 -18.04 6.18
CA GLN A 45 -0.07 -18.75 4.95
C GLN A 45 0.67 -17.88 3.93
N GLU A 46 0.29 -16.61 3.80
CA GLU A 46 0.81 -15.71 2.76
C GLU A 46 2.13 -15.02 3.13
N ASN A 47 2.45 -14.92 4.43
CA ASN A 47 3.57 -14.10 4.92
C ASN A 47 4.55 -14.93 5.74
N SER A 48 5.82 -14.52 5.72
CA SER A 48 6.85 -15.09 6.61
C SER A 48 6.57 -14.68 8.06
N ARG A 49 6.80 -15.60 9.01
CA ARG A 49 6.60 -15.33 10.45
C ARG A 49 7.36 -14.08 10.92
N ASP A 50 8.60 -13.92 10.45
CA ASP A 50 9.44 -12.79 10.81
C ASP A 50 8.85 -11.44 10.35
N GLN A 51 8.24 -11.40 9.16
CA GLN A 51 7.59 -10.18 8.66
C GLN A 51 6.34 -9.84 9.46
N LEU A 52 5.56 -10.86 9.79
CA LEU A 52 4.37 -10.70 10.60
C LEU A 52 4.75 -10.18 11.99
N GLU A 53 5.83 -10.69 12.57
CA GLU A 53 6.37 -10.22 13.84
C GLU A 53 6.76 -8.73 13.79
N GLU A 54 7.43 -8.29 12.72
CA GLU A 54 7.81 -6.87 12.57
C GLU A 54 6.58 -5.96 12.40
N VAL A 55 5.58 -6.39 11.63
CA VAL A 55 4.31 -5.65 11.50
C VAL A 55 3.57 -5.59 12.84
N ILE A 56 3.57 -6.68 13.62
CA ILE A 56 2.96 -6.72 14.95
C ILE A 56 3.66 -5.76 15.90
N LYS A 57 5.00 -5.73 15.91
CA LYS A 57 5.79 -4.78 16.72
C LYS A 57 5.48 -3.34 16.35
N LEU A 58 5.35 -3.04 15.07
CA LEU A 58 4.97 -1.72 14.58
C LEU A 58 3.55 -1.35 15.04
N ALA A 59 2.58 -2.24 14.86
CA ALA A 59 1.20 -2.03 15.31
C ALA A 59 1.12 -1.80 16.83
N LYS A 60 1.89 -2.56 17.63
CA LYS A 60 1.98 -2.37 19.09
C LYS A 60 2.45 -0.96 19.46
N ARG A 61 3.47 -0.42 18.77
CA ARG A 61 3.95 0.95 18.98
C ARG A 61 2.90 1.99 18.57
N CYS A 62 2.22 1.79 17.44
CA CYS A 62 1.14 2.67 16.99
C CYS A 62 -0.05 2.72 17.97
N LEU A 63 -0.34 1.60 18.64
CA LEU A 63 -1.44 1.46 19.59
C LEU A 63 -1.06 1.85 21.03
N ASN A 64 0.09 2.50 21.25
CA ASN A 64 0.49 2.92 22.58
C ASN A 64 -0.54 3.91 23.18
N VAL A 65 -0.83 3.75 24.47
CA VAL A 65 -1.79 4.60 25.19
C VAL A 65 -1.27 6.03 25.27
N LYS A 66 0.04 6.19 25.49
CA LYS A 66 0.72 7.49 25.45
C LYS A 66 0.93 7.92 24.01
N GLY A 67 0.42 9.10 23.67
CA GLY A 67 0.48 9.63 22.31
C GLY A 67 1.90 10.01 21.90
N GLU A 68 2.70 10.50 22.84
CA GLU A 68 4.10 10.88 22.65
C GLU A 68 5.02 9.70 22.31
N ASP A 69 4.67 8.48 22.73
CA ASP A 69 5.42 7.27 22.43
C ASP A 69 5.04 6.65 21.07
N ARG A 70 4.00 7.19 20.41
CA ARG A 70 3.57 6.68 19.11
C ARG A 70 4.53 7.15 18.04
N PRO A 71 4.91 6.27 17.09
CA PRO A 71 5.71 6.67 15.95
C PRO A 71 4.93 7.67 15.10
N THR A 72 5.65 8.58 14.45
CA THR A 72 5.07 9.48 13.47
C THR A 72 4.59 8.69 12.25
N MET A 73 3.54 9.17 11.57
CA MET A 73 3.05 8.51 10.36
C MET A 73 4.12 8.39 9.27
N LYS A 74 5.11 9.30 9.27
CA LYS A 74 6.29 9.23 8.39
C LYS A 74 7.16 8.02 8.71
N GLU A 75 7.47 7.79 9.98
CA GLU A 75 8.25 6.61 10.42
C GLU A 75 7.50 5.32 10.10
N VAL A 76 6.21 5.25 10.43
CA VAL A 76 5.37 4.10 10.11
C VAL A 76 5.37 3.80 8.60
N ALA A 77 5.25 4.84 7.75
CA ALA A 77 5.30 4.65 6.30
C ALA A 77 6.65 4.13 5.81
N MET A 78 7.76 4.66 6.35
CA MET A 78 9.11 4.20 6.00
C MET A 78 9.35 2.74 6.43
N GLU A 79 8.92 2.37 7.63
CA GLU A 79 9.06 1.00 8.13
C GLU A 79 8.23 0.01 7.29
N LEU A 80 6.98 0.35 6.98
CA LEU A 80 6.13 -0.48 6.11
C LEU A 80 6.69 -0.61 4.68
N GLU A 81 7.28 0.46 4.15
CA GLU A 81 7.96 0.41 2.86
C GLU A 81 9.17 -0.55 2.90
N GLY A 82 9.95 -0.50 3.97
CA GLY A 82 11.06 -1.44 4.20
C GLY A 82 10.61 -2.90 4.24
N LEU A 83 9.55 -3.19 4.99
CA LEU A 83 8.96 -4.54 5.08
C LEU A 83 8.43 -5.03 3.72
N ARG A 84 7.89 -4.13 2.89
CA ARG A 84 7.45 -4.47 1.54
C ARG A 84 8.62 -4.77 0.60
N ARG A 85 9.75 -4.09 0.75
CA ARG A 85 10.97 -4.33 -0.05
C ARG A 85 11.71 -5.59 0.37
N TYR A 86 11.66 -5.96 1.65
CA TYR A 86 12.23 -7.22 2.13
C TYR A 86 11.66 -8.46 1.41
N ASN A 87 10.41 -8.38 0.92
CA ASN A 87 9.76 -9.41 0.10
C ASN A 87 10.18 -9.41 -1.38
N LYS A 88 10.72 -8.30 -1.89
CA LYS A 88 11.21 -8.22 -3.26
C LYS A 88 12.71 -8.44 -3.23
N HIS A 89 13.14 -9.61 -3.68
CA HIS A 89 14.54 -9.94 -3.88
C HIS A 89 15.28 -8.73 -4.51
N PRO A 90 16.52 -8.38 -4.09
CA PRO A 90 17.22 -7.15 -4.53
C PRO A 90 17.33 -6.93 -6.04
N TRP A 91 17.07 -7.96 -6.84
CA TRP A 91 17.08 -7.93 -8.30
C TRP A 91 15.80 -7.38 -8.94
N ILE A 92 14.73 -7.15 -8.18
CA ILE A 92 13.41 -6.76 -8.73
C ILE A 92 13.24 -5.22 -8.78
N ASP A 93 14.11 -4.43 -8.16
CA ASP A 93 14.02 -2.96 -8.15
C ASP A 93 14.75 -2.28 -9.33
N SER A 94 15.45 -3.04 -10.20
CA SER A 94 16.28 -2.46 -11.26
C SER A 94 15.54 -1.96 -12.51
N ASN A 95 14.22 -2.13 -12.65
CA ASN A 95 13.59 -1.99 -13.97
C ASN A 95 12.60 -0.84 -14.16
N HIS A 96 12.57 0.18 -13.29
CA HIS A 96 11.68 1.33 -13.51
C HIS A 96 12.29 2.48 -14.34
N GLU A 97 13.58 2.40 -14.69
CA GLU A 97 14.27 3.39 -15.55
C GLU A 97 14.79 2.81 -16.88
N GLU A 98 15.07 1.50 -16.97
CA GLU A 98 15.75 0.92 -18.14
C GLU A 98 14.84 0.79 -19.38
N ALA A 99 13.51 0.74 -19.20
CA ALA A 99 12.56 0.75 -20.31
C ALA A 99 12.57 2.06 -21.14
N ARG A 100 13.16 3.15 -20.60
CA ARG A 100 13.27 4.43 -21.31
C ARG A 100 14.47 4.51 -22.25
N TYR A 101 15.48 3.67 -22.06
CA TYR A 101 16.66 3.61 -22.92
C TYR A 101 16.50 2.66 -24.12
N LEU A 102 15.51 1.75 -24.08
CA LEU A 102 15.22 0.81 -25.18
C LEU A 102 14.26 1.35 -26.25
N LEU A 103 13.47 2.39 -25.94
CA LEU A 103 12.71 3.14 -26.94
C LEU A 103 13.58 4.29 -27.47
N GLY A 104 14.53 3.94 -28.33
CA GLY A 104 15.34 4.90 -29.07
C GLY A 104 14.44 5.94 -29.76
N LYS A 105 14.59 7.21 -29.35
CA LYS A 105 13.99 8.34 -30.08
C LYS A 105 14.63 8.38 -31.48
N PRO A 106 13.88 8.37 -32.59
CA PRO A 106 14.44 8.79 -33.85
C PRO A 106 14.55 10.31 -33.83
N SER A 107 15.70 10.82 -33.41
CA SER A 107 16.13 12.16 -33.79
C SER A 107 16.81 12.04 -35.15
N ASN A 108 16.17 12.51 -36.21
CA ASN A 108 16.95 12.95 -37.36
C ASN A 108 16.39 14.21 -37.96
N SER A 109 17.23 15.24 -37.92
CA SER A 109 17.02 16.60 -38.35
C SER A 109 17.69 16.78 -39.71
N TYR A 110 16.90 17.06 -40.73
CA TYR A 110 17.30 17.77 -41.96
C TYR A 110 16.06 18.60 -42.31
N GLY A 111 16.06 19.91 -42.55
CA GLY A 111 17.09 20.87 -42.87
C GLY A 111 16.44 21.84 -43.86
N GLY A 112 16.27 23.11 -43.47
CA GLY A 112 16.02 24.26 -44.35
C GLY A 112 14.66 24.35 -45.06
N ASN A 113 13.84 25.37 -44.72
CA ASN A 113 13.76 26.63 -45.49
C ASN A 113 12.55 27.47 -45.09
N THR A 114 12.79 28.76 -45.18
CA THR A 114 11.93 29.93 -45.01
C THR A 114 10.67 29.92 -45.89
N MET A 115 9.65 30.69 -45.46
CA MET A 115 8.53 31.28 -46.22
C MET A 115 7.23 30.46 -46.36
N GLY A 116 6.19 30.93 -45.65
CA GLY A 116 4.89 31.36 -46.18
C GLY A 116 3.97 30.38 -46.92
N TYR A 117 2.68 30.38 -46.49
CA TYR A 117 1.44 29.95 -47.21
C TYR A 117 1.42 28.45 -47.62
N ASP A 118 0.34 27.68 -47.83
CA ASP A 118 -1.11 27.84 -48.01
C ASP A 118 -1.77 26.43 -47.90
N SER A 119 -3.08 26.42 -47.61
CA SER A 119 -4.17 25.46 -47.86
C SER A 119 -3.98 23.98 -48.31
N LEU A 120 -4.68 23.13 -47.55
CA LEU A 120 -5.74 22.13 -47.90
C LEU A 120 -5.46 20.90 -48.78
N ARG A 121 -6.21 19.83 -48.41
CA ARG A 121 -6.66 18.64 -49.19
C ARG A 121 -5.70 17.45 -49.18
N ASP A 122 -6.12 16.19 -49.17
CA ASP A 122 -7.37 15.49 -48.87
C ASP A 122 -6.96 14.00 -48.68
N GLN A 123 -7.92 13.24 -48.23
CA GLN A 123 -7.93 11.85 -47.82
C GLN A 123 -7.44 10.80 -48.85
N VAL A 124 -6.97 9.68 -48.28
CA VAL A 124 -7.09 8.28 -48.77
C VAL A 124 -6.32 7.91 -50.04
N ILE A 125 -5.30 7.06 -49.87
CA ILE A 125 -4.78 6.19 -50.93
C ILE A 125 -5.17 4.76 -50.56
N THR A 126 -6.15 4.20 -51.29
CA THR A 126 -6.37 2.74 -51.34
C THR A 126 -5.27 2.09 -52.17
N PRO A 127 -4.90 0.81 -51.92
CA PRO A 127 -3.83 0.14 -52.66
C PRO A 127 -4.36 -0.27 -54.04
N LEU A 128 -3.74 0.22 -55.12
CA LEU A 128 -4.03 -0.23 -56.48
C LEU A 128 -3.12 -1.43 -56.82
N ASP A 129 -3.78 -2.51 -57.23
CA ASP A 129 -3.27 -3.82 -57.63
C ASP A 129 -2.45 -3.77 -58.95
N SER A 130 -1.52 -4.71 -59.09
CA SER A 130 -0.73 -4.95 -60.31
C SER A 130 -1.43 -5.95 -61.23
N GLY A 131 -1.43 -5.69 -62.55
CA GLY A 131 -1.51 -6.81 -63.50
C GLY A 131 -2.02 -6.52 -64.90
N ARG A 132 -1.06 -6.49 -65.84
CA ARG A 132 -1.14 -6.71 -67.31
C ARG A 132 -1.74 -5.63 -68.22
#